data_AF-A0A3L7VQB0-F1
#
_entry.id   AF-A0A3L7VQB0-F1
#
_cell.length_a   1.000
_cell.length_b   1.000
_cell.length_c   1.000
_cell.angle_alpha   90.00
_cell.angle_beta   90.00
_cell.angle_gamma   90.00
#
_symmetry.space_group_name_H-M   'P 1'
#
loop_
_entity.id
_entity.type
_entity.pdbx_description
1 polymer ?
#
loop_
_entity_poly.entity_id
_entity_poly.type
_entity_poly.pdbx_seq_one_letter_code
_entity_poly.pdbx_strand_id
1 'polypeptide(L)'
;MPTGTAVWAQINSSTSPILRILYTSASLGSGTSLTVGAISFLPTLAVSSGSTYEIQNNSSGTKGTLKFYGIDTTIDGTARRIILDNQTSLSDVNFTQTLAGQDFELYSSGVINVAAGTQLTLTPLIRDGSGSGTVTKIGRGVLSLAGSSTSSTYAGGFSLEGGIVQWAASGVSGTNPFGSGPLTLRSGTLRSTTTTGKSINSNVVLDGSVTLGSTDPSFNGNITVNSSSGSLATTIASNSIVTIAGGSTAWNQSTSGTGSLTLAGSGQVRFTSLSTLAHTGSTVVQAGTLNMQGTMTSASAVSVFSAATLLGTGTISGATSILSGGTFSPGAQGGATGVFTFGSGGLSLAGQSLMEVAGVTRGTQYDGVDISGPLGYGGSLLLQFSGTLADNTTLELFKGFSSQSGLFSSITVAGSYTGSLAESSGVWTGVFGAQTMTFTNSTGNLVIVPEPAVVGLLGGVGMVVTVAGLRRRRASMLLASRKRAVEV
;
A
#
# COMPACT_ATOMS: atom_id res chain seq x y z
N MET A 1 44.54 -5.91 3.11
CA MET A 1 45.08 -4.93 4.07
C MET A 1 46.38 -4.37 3.49
N PRO A 2 46.61 -3.04 3.45
CA PRO A 2 47.90 -2.50 3.08
C PRO A 2 48.87 -2.56 4.26
N THR A 3 50.10 -3.00 4.01
CA THR A 3 51.18 -3.18 4.97
C THR A 3 52.15 -1.98 4.88
N GLY A 4 52.07 -1.00 5.79
CA GLY A 4 53.02 0.13 5.82
C GLY A 4 52.72 1.15 6.93
N THR A 5 53.77 1.71 7.56
CA THR A 5 53.77 2.13 8.98
C THR A 5 53.34 3.56 9.36
N ALA A 6 52.56 4.28 8.55
CA ALA A 6 52.38 5.72 8.79
C ALA A 6 50.96 6.31 8.78
N VAL A 7 49.88 5.55 8.52
CA VAL A 7 48.54 6.16 8.29
C VAL A 7 47.38 5.24 8.72
N TRP A 8 47.42 4.66 9.92
CA TRP A 8 46.49 3.59 10.26
C TRP A 8 45.26 4.01 11.05
N ALA A 9 44.13 3.40 10.69
CA ALA A 9 43.04 3.22 11.62
C ALA A 9 43.51 2.33 12.78
N GLN A 10 43.33 2.79 14.01
CA GLN A 10 43.64 1.97 15.18
C GLN A 10 42.53 0.93 15.37
N ILE A 11 42.93 -0.33 15.53
CA ILE A 11 42.06 -1.44 15.92
C ILE A 11 42.25 -1.68 17.42
N ASN A 12 41.22 -1.44 18.23
CA ASN A 12 41.29 -1.72 19.67
C ASN A 12 41.40 -3.23 19.96
N SER A 13 42.06 -3.59 21.06
CA SER A 13 42.58 -4.94 21.36
C SER A 13 41.55 -6.08 21.33
N SER A 14 42.05 -7.30 21.11
CA SER A 14 41.33 -8.59 21.01
C SER A 14 40.53 -9.03 22.26
N THR A 15 40.50 -8.19 23.31
CA THR A 15 39.77 -8.41 24.56
C THR A 15 38.54 -7.51 24.71
N SER A 16 38.33 -6.57 23.78
CA SER A 16 37.18 -5.67 23.76
C SER A 16 35.99 -6.34 23.06
N PRO A 17 34.75 -6.21 23.57
CA PRO A 17 33.54 -6.61 22.85
C PRO A 17 33.23 -5.68 21.65
N ILE A 18 34.08 -4.69 21.37
CA ILE A 18 33.93 -3.80 20.21
C ILE A 18 35.26 -3.72 19.48
N LEU A 19 35.27 -4.10 18.20
CA LEU A 19 36.39 -3.85 17.30
C LEU A 19 36.18 -2.51 16.59
N ARG A 20 36.89 -1.48 17.05
CA ARG A 20 36.79 -0.14 16.47
C ARG A 20 37.81 0.06 15.36
N ILE A 21 37.38 0.62 14.23
CA ILE A 21 38.24 1.24 13.24
C ILE A 21 38.15 2.75 13.46
N LEU A 22 39.11 3.28 14.22
CA LEU A 22 39.20 4.71 14.51
C LEU A 22 40.03 5.40 13.44
N TYR A 23 39.45 6.31 12.67
CA TYR A 23 40.24 7.23 11.84
C TYR A 23 40.19 8.63 12.49
N THR A 24 41.36 9.23 12.73
CA THR A 24 41.49 10.56 13.35
C THR A 24 41.98 11.59 12.34
N SER A 25 41.64 12.87 12.55
CA SER A 25 42.10 13.97 11.68
C SER A 25 43.59 14.27 11.82
N ALA A 26 44.27 13.83 12.89
CA ALA A 26 45.72 13.99 13.04
C ALA A 26 46.51 12.91 12.26
N SER A 27 45.95 11.70 12.13
CA SER A 27 46.50 10.61 11.30
C SER A 27 46.22 10.78 9.80
N LEU A 28 45.34 11.71 9.42
CA LEU A 28 45.01 12.09 8.05
C LEU A 28 45.55 13.51 7.83
N GLY A 29 46.85 13.65 7.55
CA GLY A 29 47.48 14.98 7.46
C GLY A 29 46.70 15.94 6.55
N SER A 30 46.36 17.15 7.04
CA SER A 30 45.55 18.24 6.44
C SER A 30 44.24 17.90 5.69
N GLY A 31 44.00 16.65 5.32
CA GLY A 31 42.85 16.17 4.57
C GLY A 31 41.81 15.60 5.52
N THR A 32 40.63 16.20 5.53
CA THR A 32 39.48 15.77 6.34
C THR A 32 38.79 14.51 5.80
N SER A 33 39.41 13.78 4.87
CA SER A 33 38.79 12.65 4.17
C SER A 33 39.70 11.43 4.01
N LEU A 34 39.13 10.24 4.23
CA LEU A 34 39.72 8.96 3.85
C LEU A 34 39.06 8.43 2.58
N THR A 35 39.87 8.16 1.56
CA THR A 35 39.40 7.54 0.32
C THR A 35 39.55 6.02 0.40
N VAL A 36 38.46 5.31 0.10
CA VAL A 36 38.41 3.85 0.05
C VAL A 36 37.73 3.39 -1.25
N GLY A 37 38.17 2.24 -1.76
CA GLY A 37 37.42 1.54 -2.81
C GLY A 37 36.12 0.98 -2.22
N ALA A 38 36.26 0.01 -1.33
CA ALA A 38 35.17 -0.61 -0.59
C ALA A 38 35.64 -1.00 0.82
N ILE A 39 34.69 -1.28 1.72
CA ILE A 39 34.96 -1.92 3.01
C ILE A 39 34.22 -3.25 3.06
N SER A 40 34.96 -4.32 3.34
CA SER A 40 34.42 -5.68 3.48
C SER A 40 34.72 -6.24 4.86
N PHE A 41 33.69 -6.73 5.56
CA PHE A 41 33.80 -7.48 6.80
C PHE A 41 33.65 -8.96 6.48
N LEU A 42 34.71 -9.73 6.67
CA LEU A 42 34.79 -11.13 6.25
C LEU A 42 34.51 -12.08 7.44
N PRO A 43 33.99 -13.29 7.19
CA PRO A 43 33.62 -14.24 8.26
C PRO A 43 34.83 -14.76 9.05
N THR A 44 36.04 -14.63 8.52
CA THR A 44 37.28 -15.15 9.08
C THR A 44 37.89 -14.27 10.19
N LEU A 45 37.29 -13.13 10.50
CA LEU A 45 37.77 -12.30 11.60
C LEU A 45 37.33 -12.88 12.95
N ALA A 46 38.29 -13.43 13.70
CA ALA A 46 38.05 -13.91 15.06
C ALA A 46 37.86 -12.72 16.02
N VAL A 47 36.67 -12.62 16.62
CA VAL A 47 36.38 -11.69 17.71
C VAL A 47 35.60 -12.43 18.80
N SER A 48 35.53 -11.86 20.01
CA SER A 48 34.82 -12.48 21.12
C SER A 48 33.30 -12.58 20.85
N SER A 49 32.64 -13.60 21.41
CA SER A 49 31.18 -13.75 21.29
C SER A 49 30.44 -12.50 21.77
N GLY A 50 29.47 -12.02 21.00
CA GLY A 50 28.72 -10.79 21.30
C GLY A 50 29.43 -9.50 20.89
N SER A 51 30.55 -9.58 20.16
CA SER A 51 31.25 -8.38 19.70
C SER A 51 30.51 -7.66 18.57
N THR A 52 30.70 -6.35 18.47
CA THR A 52 30.29 -5.54 17.30
C THR A 52 31.51 -4.92 16.60
N TYR A 53 31.42 -4.75 15.28
CA TYR A 53 32.35 -3.84 14.58
C TYR A 53 31.83 -2.41 14.69
N GLU A 54 32.72 -1.44 14.89
CA GLU A 54 32.36 -0.03 14.87
C GLU A 54 33.35 0.76 14.01
N ILE A 55 32.86 1.50 13.02
CA ILE A 55 33.67 2.44 12.24
C ILE A 55 33.30 3.86 12.68
N GLN A 56 34.29 4.63 13.09
CA GLN A 56 34.07 5.87 13.83
C GLN A 56 35.13 6.94 13.52
N ASN A 57 34.69 8.20 13.38
CA ASN A 57 35.57 9.37 13.46
C ASN A 57 35.86 9.71 14.92
N ASN A 58 37.10 9.60 15.36
CA ASN A 58 37.46 9.89 16.75
C ASN A 58 37.98 11.33 16.97
N SER A 59 37.76 12.24 16.01
CA SER A 59 38.13 13.66 16.13
C SER A 59 37.10 14.47 16.92
N SER A 60 37.56 15.27 17.88
CA SER A 60 36.74 16.19 18.68
C SER A 60 36.47 17.54 18.01
N GLY A 61 37.24 17.92 16.98
CA GLY A 61 37.18 19.26 16.37
C GLY A 61 36.95 19.27 14.87
N THR A 62 36.93 18.12 14.19
CA THR A 62 36.81 18.07 12.73
C THR A 62 35.93 16.93 12.26
N LYS A 63 34.94 17.26 11.44
CA LYS A 63 34.09 16.26 10.77
C LYS A 63 34.93 15.46 9.78
N GLY A 64 34.88 14.14 9.86
CA GLY A 64 35.59 13.23 8.97
C GLY A 64 34.71 12.77 7.81
N THR A 65 35.31 12.55 6.64
CA THR A 65 34.60 12.04 5.46
C THR A 65 35.20 10.72 4.98
N LEU A 66 34.38 9.68 4.80
CA LEU A 66 34.77 8.48 4.05
C LEU A 66 34.25 8.58 2.61
N LYS A 67 35.17 8.53 1.64
CA LYS A 67 34.85 8.62 0.20
C LYS A 67 34.93 7.23 -0.42
N PHE A 68 33.81 6.76 -0.96
CA PHE A 68 33.69 5.45 -1.59
C PHE A 68 33.73 5.57 -3.12
N TYR A 69 34.68 4.86 -3.75
CA TYR A 69 34.79 4.76 -5.21
C TYR A 69 34.22 3.46 -5.77
N GLY A 70 33.96 2.50 -4.90
CA GLY A 70 33.52 1.17 -5.26
C GLY A 70 34.65 0.27 -5.75
N ILE A 71 34.46 -1.04 -5.63
CA ILE A 71 35.31 -2.06 -6.25
C ILE A 71 34.42 -2.99 -7.06
N ASP A 72 34.77 -3.19 -8.33
CA ASP A 72 34.09 -4.16 -9.18
C ASP A 72 34.45 -5.58 -8.75
N THR A 73 33.43 -6.39 -8.52
CA THR A 73 33.54 -7.78 -8.10
C THR A 73 32.31 -8.55 -8.55
N THR A 74 32.19 -9.80 -8.15
CA THR A 74 31.03 -10.65 -8.44
C THR A 74 30.39 -11.09 -7.13
N ILE A 75 29.09 -10.83 -6.98
CA ILE A 75 28.27 -11.37 -5.88
C ILE A 75 27.13 -12.17 -6.51
N ASP A 76 26.95 -13.40 -6.05
CA ASP A 76 25.93 -14.33 -6.55
C ASP A 76 25.95 -14.46 -8.09
N GLY A 77 27.15 -14.54 -8.68
CA GLY A 77 27.35 -14.65 -10.12
C GLY A 77 27.07 -13.37 -10.93
N THR A 78 26.72 -12.26 -10.27
CA THR A 78 26.44 -10.97 -10.92
C THR A 78 27.58 -10.00 -10.68
N ALA A 79 28.04 -9.32 -11.73
CA ALA A 79 29.02 -8.23 -11.59
C ALA A 79 28.40 -7.07 -10.80
N ARG A 80 29.07 -6.64 -9.72
CA ARG A 80 28.61 -5.60 -8.81
C ARG A 80 29.77 -4.68 -8.44
N ARG A 81 29.50 -3.38 -8.31
CA ARG A 81 30.42 -2.42 -7.73
C ARG A 81 30.12 -2.27 -6.25
N ILE A 82 30.86 -2.96 -5.38
CA ILE A 82 30.63 -2.92 -3.93
C ILE A 82 31.22 -1.64 -3.34
N ILE A 83 30.48 -1.01 -2.42
CA ILE A 83 31.01 0.02 -1.52
C ILE A 83 31.09 -0.47 -0.08
N LEU A 84 30.16 -1.32 0.35
CA LEU A 84 30.11 -1.94 1.67
C LEU A 84 29.68 -3.40 1.54
N ASP A 85 30.40 -4.32 2.17
CA ASP A 85 30.08 -5.74 2.17
C ASP A 85 30.22 -6.32 3.56
N ASN A 86 29.09 -6.71 4.15
CA ASN A 86 29.05 -7.31 5.47
C ASN A 86 28.80 -8.83 5.35
N GLN A 87 29.89 -9.59 5.26
CA GLN A 87 29.92 -11.07 5.29
C GLN A 87 30.39 -11.62 6.65
N THR A 88 30.37 -10.79 7.69
CA THR A 88 30.84 -11.19 9.02
C THR A 88 30.01 -12.33 9.62
N SER A 89 30.55 -12.98 10.64
CA SER A 89 29.80 -13.90 11.51
C SER A 89 29.16 -13.21 12.73
N LEU A 90 29.42 -11.91 12.91
CA LEU A 90 28.81 -11.10 13.97
C LEU A 90 27.38 -10.68 13.67
N SER A 91 26.62 -10.46 14.74
CA SER A 91 25.24 -10.00 14.64
C SER A 91 25.13 -8.58 14.09
N ASP A 92 26.12 -7.71 14.35
CA ASP A 92 26.02 -6.30 13.96
C ASP A 92 27.37 -5.64 13.62
N VAL A 93 27.31 -4.75 12.64
CA VAL A 93 28.37 -3.84 12.21
C VAL A 93 27.82 -2.42 12.23
N ASN A 94 28.44 -1.56 13.02
CA ASN A 94 27.99 -0.19 13.24
C ASN A 94 28.91 0.81 12.56
N PHE A 95 28.31 1.77 11.88
CA PHE A 95 28.95 3.00 11.45
C PHE A 95 28.28 4.14 12.20
N THR A 96 29.03 4.77 13.10
CA THR A 96 28.47 5.71 14.09
C THR A 96 29.01 7.12 13.88
N GLN A 97 28.12 8.12 13.96
CA GLN A 97 28.55 9.51 14.08
C GLN A 97 28.93 9.79 15.54
N THR A 98 30.14 10.30 15.78
CA THR A 98 30.59 10.69 17.12
C THR A 98 31.30 12.04 17.10
N LEU A 99 31.43 12.69 18.26
CA LEU A 99 32.17 13.94 18.44
C LEU A 99 31.84 14.99 17.35
N ALA A 100 32.79 15.29 16.44
CA ALA A 100 32.60 16.27 15.37
C ALA A 100 31.81 15.76 14.14
N GLY A 101 31.36 14.50 14.16
CA GLY A 101 30.53 13.87 13.12
C GLY A 101 31.33 13.11 12.05
N GLN A 102 30.62 12.36 11.21
CA GLN A 102 31.15 11.61 10.07
C GLN A 102 30.19 11.72 8.89
N ASP A 103 30.74 11.88 7.68
CA ASP A 103 30.01 11.78 6.42
C ASP A 103 30.50 10.60 5.58
N PHE A 104 29.58 10.02 4.80
CA PHE A 104 29.91 9.15 3.68
C PHE A 104 29.63 9.87 2.38
N GLU A 105 30.58 9.78 1.46
CA GLU A 105 30.45 10.35 0.13
C GLU A 105 30.59 9.24 -0.91
N LEU A 106 29.60 9.17 -1.80
CA LEU A 106 29.62 8.32 -2.98
C LEU A 106 30.28 9.08 -4.13
N TYR A 107 31.41 8.60 -4.59
CA TYR A 107 32.02 9.09 -5.84
C TYR A 107 31.59 8.26 -7.06
N SER A 108 30.98 7.10 -6.83
CA SER A 108 30.37 6.27 -7.84
C SER A 108 29.13 5.56 -7.29
N SER A 109 28.28 5.05 -8.19
CA SER A 109 27.21 4.12 -7.82
C SER A 109 27.76 2.86 -7.15
N GLY A 110 27.08 2.40 -6.10
CA GLY A 110 27.60 1.36 -5.24
C GLY A 110 26.55 0.40 -4.68
N VAL A 111 27.02 -0.79 -4.35
CA VAL A 111 26.25 -1.85 -3.71
C VAL A 111 26.63 -1.97 -2.24
N ILE A 112 25.61 -2.05 -1.39
CA ILE A 112 25.71 -2.45 0.01
C ILE A 112 25.18 -3.88 0.11
N ASN A 113 26.07 -4.82 0.39
CA ASN A 113 25.74 -6.23 0.60
C ASN A 113 25.74 -6.56 2.09
N VAL A 114 24.69 -7.22 2.58
CA VAL A 114 24.61 -7.65 3.98
C VAL A 114 24.18 -9.12 4.02
N ALA A 115 25.03 -9.97 4.59
CA ALA A 115 24.82 -11.41 4.69
C ALA A 115 23.61 -11.77 5.58
N ALA A 116 23.08 -12.98 5.38
CA ALA A 116 21.98 -13.47 6.20
C ALA A 116 22.37 -13.53 7.69
N GLY A 117 21.44 -13.18 8.58
CA GLY A 117 21.66 -13.24 10.03
C GLY A 117 22.51 -12.10 10.61
N THR A 118 22.97 -11.16 9.78
CA THR A 118 23.76 -10.01 10.23
C THR A 118 23.03 -8.69 9.99
N GLN A 119 23.45 -7.67 10.73
CA GLN A 119 23.02 -6.29 10.58
C GLN A 119 24.20 -5.39 10.23
N LEU A 120 23.94 -4.41 9.37
CA LEU A 120 24.80 -3.27 9.12
C LEU A 120 24.02 -2.01 9.45
N THR A 121 24.47 -1.25 10.44
CA THR A 121 23.84 0.00 10.87
C THR A 121 24.63 1.19 10.38
N LEU A 122 23.98 2.06 9.61
CA LEU A 122 24.52 3.33 9.13
C LEU A 122 23.80 4.48 9.82
N THR A 123 24.48 5.11 10.77
CA THR A 123 24.08 6.40 11.37
C THR A 123 24.52 7.64 10.57
N PRO A 124 25.66 7.65 9.84
CA PRO A 124 26.08 8.83 9.10
C PRO A 124 25.26 9.08 7.84
N LEU A 125 25.30 10.34 7.43
CA LEU A 125 24.72 10.80 6.18
C LEU A 125 25.50 10.23 4.99
N ILE A 126 24.80 9.68 3.98
CA ILE A 126 25.39 9.38 2.68
C ILE A 126 25.08 10.55 1.72
N ARG A 127 26.13 11.16 1.16
CA ARG A 127 26.08 12.26 0.20
C ARG A 127 26.62 11.83 -1.15
N ASP A 128 26.29 12.59 -2.19
CA ASP A 128 27.08 12.58 -3.42
C ASP A 128 28.40 13.32 -3.19
N GLY A 129 29.52 12.64 -3.45
CA GLY A 129 30.84 13.24 -3.55
C GLY A 129 31.18 13.69 -4.97
N SER A 130 30.61 13.04 -5.99
CA SER A 130 30.65 13.47 -7.39
C SER A 130 29.52 12.84 -8.22
N GLY A 131 28.72 13.65 -8.90
CA GLY A 131 27.65 13.16 -9.78
C GLY A 131 26.38 12.72 -9.04
N SER A 132 25.56 11.91 -9.71
CA SER A 132 24.28 11.38 -9.20
C SER A 132 24.45 9.90 -8.85
N GLY A 133 25.00 9.62 -7.67
CA GLY A 133 25.32 8.27 -7.23
C GLY A 133 24.07 7.46 -6.86
N THR A 134 24.08 6.16 -7.17
CA THR A 134 23.03 5.22 -6.73
C THR A 134 23.53 4.32 -5.61
N VAL A 135 22.65 3.96 -4.68
CA VAL A 135 22.91 2.92 -3.68
C VAL A 135 21.99 1.74 -3.93
N THR A 136 22.55 0.53 -4.00
CA THR A 136 21.76 -0.70 -4.13
C THR A 136 21.98 -1.60 -2.91
N LYS A 137 20.92 -1.93 -2.18
CA LYS A 137 20.97 -2.92 -1.09
C LYS A 137 20.66 -4.31 -1.63
N ILE A 138 21.60 -5.23 -1.45
CA ILE A 138 21.44 -6.66 -1.73
C ILE A 138 21.73 -7.51 -0.49
N GLY A 139 21.69 -8.85 -0.65
CA GLY A 139 21.96 -9.78 0.45
C GLY A 139 20.78 -9.87 1.41
N ARG A 140 20.72 -10.97 2.19
CA ARG A 140 19.54 -11.31 2.99
C ARG A 140 19.50 -10.66 4.37
N GLY A 141 20.56 -9.99 4.79
CA GLY A 141 20.66 -9.32 6.09
C GLY A 141 19.95 -7.98 6.18
N VAL A 142 20.13 -7.33 7.33
CA VAL A 142 19.49 -6.06 7.69
C VAL A 142 20.43 -4.90 7.42
N LEU A 143 20.01 -3.94 6.60
CA LEU A 143 20.60 -2.60 6.55
C LEU A 143 19.73 -1.67 7.40
N SER A 144 20.29 -1.15 8.48
CA SER A 144 19.63 -0.22 9.39
C SER A 144 20.10 1.20 9.14
N LEU A 145 19.22 2.07 8.67
CA LEU A 145 19.48 3.50 8.45
C LEU A 145 19.04 4.27 9.70
N ALA A 146 19.97 4.48 10.62
CA ALA A 146 19.71 4.80 12.03
C ALA A 146 19.94 6.29 12.42
N GLY A 147 20.17 7.19 11.47
CA GLY A 147 20.22 8.63 11.76
C GLY A 147 18.84 9.18 12.17
N SER A 148 18.79 10.09 13.15
CA SER A 148 17.52 10.57 13.75
C SER A 148 17.00 11.90 13.18
N SER A 149 17.79 12.65 12.41
CA SER A 149 17.38 13.99 11.91
C SER A 149 17.93 14.43 10.56
N THR A 150 18.70 13.59 9.85
CA THR A 150 19.43 13.99 8.63
C THR A 150 19.07 13.15 7.41
N SER A 151 19.05 13.76 6.23
CA SER A 151 18.69 13.12 4.95
C SER A 151 19.89 12.82 4.08
N SER A 152 20.00 11.57 3.64
CA SER A 152 20.83 11.18 2.51
C SER A 152 20.60 12.11 1.32
N THR A 153 21.67 12.58 0.68
CA THR A 153 21.56 13.56 -0.42
C THR A 153 21.86 12.99 -1.79
N TYR A 154 22.33 11.74 -1.89
CA TYR A 154 22.66 11.13 -3.17
C TYR A 154 21.46 11.11 -4.13
N ALA A 155 21.66 11.56 -5.37
CA ALA A 155 20.59 11.90 -6.29
C ALA A 155 20.23 10.77 -7.28
N GLY A 156 21.07 9.73 -7.42
CA GLY A 156 20.81 8.62 -8.33
C GLY A 156 19.70 7.71 -7.83
N GLY A 157 19.42 7.73 -6.53
CA GLY A 157 18.37 6.96 -5.88
C GLY A 157 18.86 5.71 -5.16
N PHE A 158 17.92 5.02 -4.52
CA PHE A 158 18.16 3.82 -3.73
C PHE A 158 17.40 2.63 -4.31
N SER A 159 18.06 1.51 -4.58
CA SER A 159 17.46 0.27 -5.04
C SER A 159 17.46 -0.78 -3.93
N LEU A 160 16.29 -1.32 -3.59
CA LEU A 160 16.18 -2.49 -2.71
C LEU A 160 16.01 -3.76 -3.54
N GLU A 161 17.05 -4.59 -3.52
CA GLU A 161 17.15 -5.85 -4.27
C GLU A 161 17.23 -7.09 -3.36
N GLY A 162 17.25 -6.92 -2.04
CA GLY A 162 17.16 -8.06 -1.11
C GLY A 162 17.29 -7.70 0.36
N GLY A 163 16.93 -8.67 1.20
CA GLY A 163 17.02 -8.59 2.66
C GLY A 163 16.06 -7.57 3.24
N ILE A 164 16.47 -6.95 4.34
CA ILE A 164 15.66 -5.96 5.06
C ILE A 164 16.38 -4.62 5.03
N VAL A 165 15.64 -3.56 4.73
CA VAL A 165 16.03 -2.19 5.05
C VAL A 165 15.07 -1.68 6.11
N GLN A 166 15.64 -1.20 7.22
CA GLN A 166 14.88 -0.54 8.28
C GLN A 166 15.39 0.87 8.49
N TRP A 167 14.51 1.80 8.87
CA TRP A 167 14.91 3.19 9.10
C TRP A 167 14.22 3.82 10.30
N ALA A 168 14.99 4.69 10.98
CA ALA A 168 14.56 5.38 12.20
C ALA A 168 14.03 6.79 11.92
N ALA A 169 14.67 7.57 11.05
CA ALA A 169 14.20 8.92 10.73
C ALA A 169 13.05 8.91 9.72
N SER A 170 11.87 9.33 10.16
CA SER A 170 10.82 9.78 9.25
C SER A 170 9.78 10.65 9.95
N GLY A 171 9.04 11.45 9.18
CA GLY A 171 7.91 12.26 9.67
C GLY A 171 8.19 13.75 9.84
N VAL A 172 9.42 14.20 9.58
CA VAL A 172 9.78 15.64 9.51
C VAL A 172 9.99 16.01 8.05
N SER A 173 9.45 17.15 7.60
CA SER A 173 9.68 17.66 6.25
C SER A 173 11.18 17.71 5.94
N GLY A 174 11.59 17.16 4.79
CA GLY A 174 12.98 17.11 4.39
C GLY A 174 13.83 15.99 5.02
N THR A 175 13.23 15.00 5.71
CA THR A 175 13.92 13.75 6.15
C THR A 175 13.66 12.58 5.19
N ASN A 176 14.73 12.04 4.61
CA ASN A 176 14.71 10.93 3.65
C ASN A 176 16.04 10.14 3.70
N PRO A 177 16.04 8.90 4.21
CA PRO A 177 17.25 8.08 4.29
C PRO A 177 17.68 7.50 2.93
N PHE A 178 16.81 7.58 1.91
CA PHE A 178 16.97 6.94 0.59
C PHE A 178 17.58 7.86 -0.49
N GLY A 179 18.15 9.01 -0.10
CA GLY A 179 18.71 9.97 -1.05
C GLY A 179 17.66 10.92 -1.61
N SER A 180 18.04 11.82 -2.50
CA SER A 180 17.12 12.73 -3.20
C SER A 180 16.54 12.13 -4.48
N GLY A 181 17.12 11.02 -4.96
CA GLY A 181 16.61 10.25 -6.10
C GLY A 181 15.43 9.32 -5.78
N PRO A 182 14.98 8.51 -6.76
CA PRO A 182 13.89 7.57 -6.57
C PRO A 182 14.28 6.39 -5.66
N LEU A 183 13.30 5.91 -4.90
CA LEU A 183 13.36 4.64 -4.19
C LEU A 183 12.79 3.54 -5.10
N THR A 184 13.66 2.68 -5.63
CA THR A 184 13.29 1.54 -6.48
C THR A 184 13.15 0.27 -5.66
N LEU A 185 11.99 -0.38 -5.75
CA LEU A 185 11.63 -1.57 -5.00
C LEU A 185 11.57 -2.77 -5.96
N ARG A 186 12.60 -3.63 -5.90
CA ARG A 186 12.71 -4.84 -6.74
C ARG A 186 12.50 -6.12 -5.93
N SER A 187 12.95 -6.12 -4.67
CA SER A 187 12.81 -7.25 -3.75
C SER A 187 12.82 -6.78 -2.28
N GLY A 188 12.87 -7.71 -1.33
CA GLY A 188 13.19 -7.44 0.07
C GLY A 188 12.05 -6.87 0.90
N THR A 189 12.40 -6.37 2.08
CA THR A 189 11.46 -5.78 3.06
C THR A 189 11.89 -4.38 3.46
N LEU A 190 10.95 -3.44 3.45
CA LEU A 190 11.06 -2.15 4.09
C LEU A 190 10.24 -2.14 5.38
N ARG A 191 10.87 -1.82 6.52
CA ARG A 191 10.16 -1.74 7.81
C ARG A 191 10.63 -0.59 8.69
N SER A 192 9.81 -0.22 9.67
CA SER A 192 10.21 0.69 10.73
C SER A 192 11.25 0.05 11.67
N THR A 193 12.13 0.84 12.27
CA THR A 193 12.98 0.38 13.39
C THR A 193 12.23 0.30 14.72
N THR A 194 11.00 0.82 14.78
CA THR A 194 10.16 0.88 15.99
C THR A 194 8.69 0.61 15.66
N THR A 195 7.83 0.66 16.68
CA THR A 195 6.36 0.62 16.52
C THR A 195 5.76 1.94 16.02
N THR A 196 6.54 3.02 16.00
CA THR A 196 6.10 4.32 15.47
C THR A 196 6.09 4.28 13.95
N GLY A 197 5.04 4.83 13.33
CA GLY A 197 4.93 4.91 11.88
C GLY A 197 6.09 5.64 11.21
N LYS A 198 6.33 5.33 9.93
CA LYS A 198 7.36 5.94 9.10
C LYS A 198 6.80 6.35 7.75
N SER A 199 7.32 7.42 7.20
CA SER A 199 7.03 7.91 5.86
C SER A 199 8.21 7.69 4.89
N ILE A 200 7.88 7.44 3.63
CA ILE A 200 8.76 7.50 2.48
C ILE A 200 8.50 8.84 1.78
N ASN A 201 9.54 9.68 1.68
CA ASN A 201 9.48 11.02 1.10
C ASN A 201 10.32 11.10 -0.18
N SER A 202 10.16 10.12 -1.06
CA SER A 202 10.88 9.98 -2.33
C SER A 202 9.90 9.54 -3.42
N ASN A 203 10.22 9.79 -4.68
CA ASN A 203 9.52 9.11 -5.77
C ASN A 203 9.72 7.60 -5.59
N VAL A 204 8.67 6.81 -5.82
CA VAL A 204 8.74 5.35 -5.67
C VAL A 204 8.69 4.70 -7.05
N VAL A 205 9.56 3.74 -7.30
CA VAL A 205 9.49 2.89 -8.50
C VAL A 205 9.24 1.46 -8.04
N LEU A 206 8.09 0.90 -8.43
CA LEU A 206 7.78 -0.51 -8.26
C LEU A 206 8.29 -1.27 -9.48
N ASP A 207 9.28 -2.13 -9.26
CA ASP A 207 9.94 -2.91 -10.32
C ASP A 207 10.25 -4.33 -9.85
N GLY A 208 9.29 -4.94 -9.13
CA GLY A 208 9.43 -6.28 -8.58
C GLY A 208 8.56 -6.52 -7.34
N SER A 209 8.99 -7.46 -6.49
CA SER A 209 8.18 -7.94 -5.34
C SER A 209 8.74 -7.46 -4.02
N VAL A 210 8.05 -6.53 -3.34
CA VAL A 210 8.52 -5.94 -2.09
C VAL A 210 7.55 -6.22 -0.94
N THR A 211 8.09 -6.37 0.26
CA THR A 211 7.32 -6.38 1.51
C THR A 211 7.44 -5.04 2.22
N LEU A 212 6.31 -4.47 2.65
CA LEU A 212 6.25 -3.27 3.47
C LEU A 212 5.71 -3.64 4.86
N GLY A 213 6.39 -3.17 5.89
CA GLY A 213 6.04 -3.40 7.30
C GLY A 213 6.64 -4.68 7.86
N SER A 214 6.17 -5.05 9.06
CA SER A 214 6.59 -6.26 9.76
C SER A 214 5.48 -6.79 10.65
N THR A 215 5.42 -8.11 10.83
CA THR A 215 4.59 -8.76 11.85
C THR A 215 5.27 -8.81 13.22
N ASP A 216 6.57 -8.50 13.29
CA ASP A 216 7.28 -8.42 14.56
C ASP A 216 6.75 -7.22 15.37
N PRO A 217 6.22 -7.44 16.59
CA PRO A 217 5.66 -6.37 17.42
C PRO A 217 6.64 -5.23 17.74
N SER A 218 7.94 -5.44 17.58
CA SER A 218 8.97 -4.43 17.82
C SER A 218 9.20 -3.49 16.61
N PHE A 219 8.77 -3.90 15.41
CA PHE A 219 9.08 -3.24 14.12
C PHE A 219 7.84 -3.00 13.25
N ASN A 220 6.65 -3.04 13.85
CA ASN A 220 5.35 -3.01 13.17
C ASN A 220 4.80 -1.60 12.90
N GLY A 221 5.63 -0.56 12.98
CA GLY A 221 5.21 0.80 12.65
C GLY A 221 4.69 0.91 11.21
N ASN A 222 3.47 1.46 11.07
CA ASN A 222 2.81 1.67 9.77
C ASN A 222 3.66 2.50 8.81
N ILE A 223 3.57 2.22 7.51
CA ILE A 223 4.31 2.95 6.48
C ILE A 223 3.38 3.93 5.75
N THR A 224 3.88 5.12 5.42
CA THR A 224 3.20 6.10 4.57
C THR A 224 4.07 6.44 3.36
N VAL A 225 3.59 6.15 2.15
CA VAL A 225 4.21 6.64 0.92
C VAL A 225 3.67 8.03 0.64
N ASN A 226 4.46 9.07 0.94
CA ASN A 226 4.01 10.45 0.98
C ASN A 226 4.02 11.11 -0.41
N SER A 227 3.05 11.98 -0.69
CA SER A 227 2.97 12.74 -1.94
C SER A 227 3.70 14.09 -1.90
N SER A 228 4.09 14.57 -0.71
CA SER A 228 4.71 15.89 -0.53
C SER A 228 3.96 17.01 -1.28
N SER A 229 2.66 17.13 -0.99
CA SER A 229 1.75 18.08 -1.66
C SER A 229 1.60 17.83 -3.18
N GLY A 230 1.75 16.59 -3.62
CA GLY A 230 1.56 16.15 -5.01
C GLY A 230 2.83 16.14 -5.87
N SER A 231 3.99 16.56 -5.33
CA SER A 231 5.26 16.57 -6.07
C SER A 231 5.91 15.18 -6.22
N LEU A 232 5.57 14.23 -5.34
CA LEU A 232 6.10 12.87 -5.38
C LEU A 232 5.10 11.92 -6.03
N ALA A 233 5.61 11.00 -6.85
CA ALA A 233 4.81 10.05 -7.60
C ALA A 233 5.41 8.64 -7.55
N THR A 234 4.52 7.67 -7.75
CA THR A 234 4.86 6.26 -7.90
C THR A 234 4.80 5.87 -9.38
N THR A 235 5.82 5.15 -9.86
CA THR A 235 5.81 4.51 -11.19
C THR A 235 5.83 2.99 -11.02
N ILE A 236 4.88 2.30 -11.63
CA ILE A 236 4.88 0.83 -11.77
C ILE A 236 5.61 0.49 -13.06
N ALA A 237 6.93 0.31 -12.95
CA ALA A 237 7.82 0.08 -14.08
C ALA A 237 7.67 -1.35 -14.65
N SER A 238 7.37 -2.32 -13.81
CA SER A 238 7.10 -3.70 -14.20
C SER A 238 6.04 -4.35 -13.31
N ASN A 239 5.61 -5.56 -13.66
CA ASN A 239 4.66 -6.32 -12.84
C ASN A 239 5.22 -6.49 -11.43
N SER A 240 4.52 -5.90 -10.46
CA SER A 240 5.02 -5.75 -9.11
C SER A 240 4.05 -6.35 -8.09
N ILE A 241 4.63 -6.95 -7.05
CA ILE A 241 3.88 -7.45 -5.90
C ILE A 241 4.24 -6.58 -4.70
N VAL A 242 3.25 -5.94 -4.09
CA VAL A 242 3.40 -5.19 -2.84
C VAL A 242 2.73 -6.01 -1.74
N THR A 243 3.55 -6.62 -0.88
CA THR A 243 3.08 -7.39 0.27
C THR A 243 3.05 -6.49 1.50
N ILE A 244 1.90 -6.34 2.15
CA ILE A 244 1.82 -5.70 3.46
C ILE A 244 1.87 -6.79 4.52
N ALA A 245 3.01 -6.92 5.21
CA ALA A 245 3.25 -7.99 6.17
C ALA A 245 2.23 -7.97 7.33
N GLY A 246 1.80 -6.78 7.73
CA GLY A 246 0.80 -6.54 8.78
C GLY A 246 0.54 -5.03 8.92
N GLY A 247 -0.46 -4.66 9.71
CA GLY A 247 -0.82 -3.26 9.92
C GLY A 247 -1.39 -2.60 8.65
N SER A 248 -1.14 -1.30 8.49
CA SER A 248 -1.66 -0.50 7.37
C SER A 248 -0.55 0.31 6.70
N THR A 249 -0.55 0.34 5.37
CA THR A 249 0.28 1.24 4.56
C THR A 249 -0.58 2.26 3.86
N ALA A 250 -0.39 3.54 4.17
CA ALA A 250 -1.04 4.64 3.46
C ALA A 250 -0.25 4.98 2.21
N TRP A 251 -0.89 4.92 1.05
CA TRP A 251 -0.31 5.33 -0.22
C TRP A 251 -0.96 6.65 -0.62
N ASN A 252 -0.19 7.74 -0.58
CA ASN A 252 -0.66 9.08 -0.92
C ASN A 252 -0.21 9.54 -2.31
N GLN A 253 0.84 8.94 -2.87
CA GLN A 253 1.35 9.30 -4.19
C GLN A 253 0.39 8.92 -5.32
N SER A 254 0.27 9.79 -6.31
CA SER A 254 -0.31 9.42 -7.61
C SER A 254 0.56 8.35 -8.26
N THR A 255 -0.08 7.37 -8.88
CA THR A 255 0.56 6.18 -9.42
C THR A 255 0.35 6.08 -10.92
N SER A 256 1.41 5.81 -11.68
CA SER A 256 1.37 5.67 -13.15
C SER A 256 2.25 4.49 -13.59
N GLY A 257 2.35 4.25 -14.91
CA GLY A 257 3.19 3.18 -15.46
C GLY A 257 2.38 2.06 -16.12
N THR A 258 3.09 1.09 -16.71
CA THR A 258 2.50 0.02 -17.52
C THR A 258 2.47 -1.34 -16.82
N GLY A 259 3.21 -1.49 -15.73
CA GLY A 259 3.22 -2.73 -14.96
C GLY A 259 1.90 -2.98 -14.23
N SER A 260 1.59 -4.26 -14.02
CA SER A 260 0.48 -4.68 -13.16
C SER A 260 0.85 -4.57 -11.68
N LEU A 261 -0.14 -4.35 -10.83
CA LEU A 261 0.00 -4.25 -9.38
C LEU A 261 -0.73 -5.41 -8.70
N THR A 262 0.02 -6.26 -7.99
CA THR A 262 -0.57 -7.25 -7.08
C THR A 262 -0.37 -6.79 -5.65
N LEU A 263 -1.45 -6.72 -4.88
CA LEU A 263 -1.45 -6.45 -3.46
C LEU A 263 -1.59 -7.77 -2.71
N ALA A 264 -0.67 -8.04 -1.79
CA ALA A 264 -0.59 -9.29 -1.04
C ALA A 264 -0.32 -9.05 0.45
N GLY A 265 -0.25 -10.14 1.22
CA GLY A 265 -0.09 -10.10 2.66
C GLY A 265 -1.40 -9.88 3.40
N SER A 266 -1.37 -10.01 4.73
CA SER A 266 -2.57 -9.89 5.58
C SER A 266 -2.89 -8.45 5.98
N GLY A 267 -2.00 -7.49 5.69
CA GLY A 267 -2.20 -6.09 6.04
C GLY A 267 -3.12 -5.34 5.08
N GLN A 268 -3.22 -4.03 5.31
CA GLN A 268 -4.02 -3.12 4.50
C GLN A 268 -3.14 -2.20 3.65
N VAL A 269 -3.48 -2.03 2.38
CA VAL A 269 -3.05 -0.89 1.57
C VAL A 269 -4.19 0.12 1.50
N ARG A 270 -3.91 1.39 1.80
CA ARG A 270 -4.89 2.47 1.72
C ARG A 270 -4.46 3.51 0.69
N PHE A 271 -5.07 3.49 -0.49
CA PHE A 271 -4.93 4.60 -1.43
C PHE A 271 -5.86 5.73 -0.98
N THR A 272 -5.27 6.85 -0.58
CA THR A 272 -6.01 7.94 0.03
C THR A 272 -6.71 8.81 -1.01
N SER A 273 -7.55 9.74 -0.58
CA SER A 273 -8.17 10.73 -1.46
C SER A 273 -7.15 11.65 -2.16
N LEU A 274 -5.88 11.65 -1.71
CA LEU A 274 -4.79 12.35 -2.36
C LEU A 274 -4.24 11.61 -3.60
N SER A 275 -4.55 10.32 -3.74
CA SER A 275 -3.97 9.46 -4.77
C SER A 275 -4.87 9.32 -5.99
N THR A 276 -4.28 9.54 -7.16
CA THR A 276 -4.84 9.13 -8.45
C THR A 276 -4.02 7.98 -9.02
N LEU A 277 -4.66 6.86 -9.33
CA LEU A 277 -4.03 5.66 -9.90
C LEU A 277 -4.38 5.59 -11.39
N ALA A 278 -3.38 5.84 -12.23
CA ALA A 278 -3.49 5.89 -13.69
C ALA A 278 -2.59 4.83 -14.38
N HIS A 279 -2.07 3.85 -13.64
CA HIS A 279 -1.29 2.76 -14.23
C HIS A 279 -2.17 1.88 -15.13
N THR A 280 -1.62 1.41 -16.26
CA THR A 280 -2.37 0.68 -17.29
C THR A 280 -2.26 -0.84 -17.19
N GLY A 281 -1.51 -1.34 -16.21
CA GLY A 281 -1.53 -2.75 -15.84
C GLY A 281 -2.74 -3.07 -14.96
N SER A 282 -3.08 -4.37 -14.89
CA SER A 282 -4.15 -4.85 -14.02
C SER A 282 -3.83 -4.64 -12.54
N THR A 283 -4.86 -4.51 -11.70
CA THR A 283 -4.73 -4.49 -10.24
C THR A 283 -5.34 -5.77 -9.65
N VAL A 284 -4.57 -6.51 -8.88
CA VAL A 284 -5.03 -7.72 -8.19
C VAL A 284 -4.91 -7.52 -6.70
N VAL A 285 -6.00 -7.68 -5.96
CA VAL A 285 -5.99 -7.80 -4.49
C VAL A 285 -5.97 -9.29 -4.18
N GLN A 286 -4.77 -9.83 -4.00
CA GLN A 286 -4.56 -11.27 -3.81
C GLN A 286 -4.89 -11.70 -2.38
N ALA A 287 -4.57 -10.86 -1.40
CA ALA A 287 -4.83 -11.09 0.02
C ALA A 287 -4.93 -9.75 0.78
N GLY A 288 -5.43 -9.79 2.01
CA GLY A 288 -5.50 -8.61 2.88
C GLY A 288 -6.60 -7.64 2.45
N THR A 289 -6.37 -6.35 2.69
CA THR A 289 -7.38 -5.32 2.41
C THR A 289 -6.84 -4.22 1.51
N LEU A 290 -7.54 -3.96 0.41
CA LEU A 290 -7.45 -2.72 -0.34
C LEU A 290 -8.52 -1.74 0.18
N ASN A 291 -8.08 -0.68 0.85
CA ASN A 291 -8.91 0.46 1.21
C ASN A 291 -8.74 1.57 0.15
N MET A 292 -9.72 1.70 -0.72
CA MET A 292 -9.69 2.64 -1.84
C MET A 292 -10.52 3.88 -1.52
N GLN A 293 -9.86 4.98 -1.16
CA GLN A 293 -10.47 6.31 -0.96
C GLN A 293 -10.14 7.28 -2.10
N GLY A 294 -9.11 6.97 -2.89
CA GLY A 294 -8.69 7.75 -4.05
C GLY A 294 -9.51 7.43 -5.31
N THR A 295 -8.94 7.81 -6.46
CA THR A 295 -9.52 7.50 -7.77
C THR A 295 -8.56 6.66 -8.59
N MET A 296 -9.01 5.54 -9.13
CA MET A 296 -8.29 4.78 -10.15
C MET A 296 -8.95 5.05 -11.50
N THR A 297 -8.31 5.91 -12.30
CA THR A 297 -8.83 6.38 -13.59
C THR A 297 -8.56 5.39 -14.73
N SER A 298 -7.66 4.44 -14.50
CA SER A 298 -7.32 3.40 -15.45
C SER A 298 -8.54 2.54 -15.82
N ALA A 299 -8.66 2.20 -17.10
CA ALA A 299 -9.65 1.25 -17.60
C ALA A 299 -9.27 -0.22 -17.33
N SER A 300 -8.09 -0.45 -16.75
CA SER A 300 -7.55 -1.79 -16.50
C SER A 300 -8.36 -2.54 -15.46
N ALA A 301 -8.40 -3.86 -15.60
CA ALA A 301 -9.20 -4.71 -14.73
C ALA A 301 -8.69 -4.70 -13.28
N VAL A 302 -9.65 -4.78 -12.34
CA VAL A 302 -9.42 -5.04 -10.92
C VAL A 302 -10.00 -6.38 -10.55
N SER A 303 -9.24 -7.21 -9.84
CA SER A 303 -9.74 -8.49 -9.30
C SER A 303 -9.46 -8.58 -7.80
N VAL A 304 -10.47 -8.99 -7.03
CA VAL A 304 -10.35 -9.22 -5.59
C VAL A 304 -10.52 -10.71 -5.34
N PHE A 305 -9.47 -11.36 -4.84
CA PHE A 305 -9.40 -12.81 -4.71
C PHE A 305 -10.04 -13.31 -3.42
N SER A 306 -10.12 -14.63 -3.25
CA SER A 306 -10.60 -15.26 -2.04
C SER A 306 -9.83 -14.78 -0.80
N ALA A 307 -10.55 -14.50 0.29
CA ALA A 307 -10.04 -13.92 1.53
C ALA A 307 -9.43 -12.51 1.42
N ALA A 308 -9.45 -11.88 0.24
CA ALA A 308 -9.13 -10.48 0.08
C ALA A 308 -10.38 -9.59 0.24
N THR A 309 -10.16 -8.35 0.66
CA THR A 309 -11.23 -7.36 0.85
C THR A 309 -10.95 -6.11 0.03
N LEU A 310 -11.95 -5.64 -0.72
CA LEU A 310 -12.02 -4.27 -1.21
C LEU A 310 -13.00 -3.49 -0.32
N LEU A 311 -12.54 -2.36 0.23
CA LEU A 311 -13.39 -1.43 0.94
C LEU A 311 -13.09 0.02 0.57
N GLY A 312 -13.94 0.93 1.01
CA GLY A 312 -13.69 2.37 0.90
C GLY A 312 -14.84 3.17 0.32
N THR A 313 -14.53 4.38 -0.11
CA THR A 313 -15.46 5.36 -0.69
C THR A 313 -14.92 5.95 -1.99
N GLY A 314 -13.91 5.31 -2.58
CA GLY A 314 -13.20 5.78 -3.76
C GLY A 314 -13.91 5.44 -5.07
N THR A 315 -13.19 5.66 -6.16
CA THR A 315 -13.66 5.38 -7.52
C THR A 315 -12.73 4.42 -8.25
N ILE A 316 -13.27 3.43 -8.95
CA ILE A 316 -12.55 2.55 -9.87
C ILE A 316 -13.19 2.63 -11.26
N SER A 317 -12.46 3.09 -12.27
CA SER A 317 -12.99 3.22 -13.64
C SER A 317 -13.05 1.90 -14.40
N GLY A 318 -12.03 1.06 -14.26
CA GLY A 318 -11.91 -0.24 -14.92
C GLY A 318 -12.88 -1.30 -14.41
N ALA A 319 -13.02 -2.38 -15.18
CA ALA A 319 -13.89 -3.50 -14.82
C ALA A 319 -13.43 -4.15 -13.51
N THR A 320 -14.32 -4.25 -12.52
CA THR A 320 -13.99 -4.85 -11.22
C THR A 320 -14.70 -6.18 -11.02
N SER A 321 -13.96 -7.20 -10.61
CA SER A 321 -14.49 -8.51 -10.23
C SER A 321 -14.17 -8.83 -8.78
N ILE A 322 -15.21 -9.03 -7.97
CA ILE A 322 -15.09 -9.58 -6.62
C ILE A 322 -15.26 -11.10 -6.77
N LEU A 323 -14.16 -11.85 -6.73
CA LEU A 323 -14.20 -13.29 -6.98
C LEU A 323 -14.82 -14.04 -5.80
N SER A 324 -15.19 -15.31 -6.03
CA SER A 324 -15.70 -16.19 -4.97
C SER A 324 -14.75 -16.22 -3.77
N GLY A 325 -15.31 -16.05 -2.57
CA GLY A 325 -14.56 -15.94 -1.32
C GLY A 325 -13.93 -14.56 -1.05
N GLY A 326 -13.97 -13.64 -2.01
CA GLY A 326 -13.58 -12.24 -1.80
C GLY A 326 -14.69 -11.44 -1.13
N THR A 327 -14.34 -10.33 -0.49
CA THR A 327 -15.29 -9.41 0.17
C THR A 327 -15.22 -8.02 -0.44
N PHE A 328 -16.39 -7.43 -0.67
CA PHE A 328 -16.55 -6.03 -1.01
C PHE A 328 -17.40 -5.35 0.06
N SER A 329 -16.86 -4.32 0.70
CA SER A 329 -17.52 -3.55 1.75
C SER A 329 -17.43 -2.07 1.38
N PRO A 330 -18.39 -1.49 0.63
CA PRO A 330 -18.47 -0.03 0.52
C PRO A 330 -18.49 0.59 1.92
N GLY A 331 -17.92 1.78 2.08
CA GLY A 331 -17.80 2.43 3.38
C GLY A 331 -16.37 2.70 3.80
N ALA A 332 -16.20 3.70 4.66
CA ALA A 332 -14.91 4.03 5.25
C ALA A 332 -14.48 2.98 6.28
N GLN A 333 -13.17 2.93 6.55
CA GLN A 333 -12.59 1.98 7.50
C GLN A 333 -13.27 2.02 8.88
N GLY A 334 -13.53 0.83 9.45
CA GLY A 334 -14.12 0.70 10.79
C GLY A 334 -15.63 0.49 10.81
N GLY A 335 -16.24 0.11 9.68
CA GLY A 335 -17.71 -0.07 9.56
C GLY A 335 -18.46 1.25 9.47
N ALA A 336 -17.80 2.30 8.96
CA ALA A 336 -18.41 3.59 8.73
C ALA A 336 -19.03 3.61 7.34
N THR A 337 -20.27 4.01 7.23
CA THR A 337 -21.01 3.97 5.96
C THR A 337 -20.40 4.91 4.90
N GLY A 338 -20.58 4.60 3.63
CA GLY A 338 -20.07 5.42 2.52
C GLY A 338 -20.58 5.02 1.15
N VAL A 339 -20.16 5.74 0.11
CA VAL A 339 -20.47 5.41 -1.29
C VAL A 339 -19.20 5.03 -2.02
N PHE A 340 -19.18 3.84 -2.63
CA PHE A 340 -18.12 3.42 -3.55
C PHE A 340 -18.59 3.58 -5.00
N THR A 341 -17.73 4.06 -5.89
CA THR A 341 -18.07 4.29 -7.30
C THR A 341 -17.32 3.37 -8.25
N PHE A 342 -18.04 2.73 -9.16
CA PHE A 342 -17.53 1.99 -10.30
C PHE A 342 -17.84 2.71 -11.62
N GLY A 343 -16.83 2.83 -12.47
CA GLY A 343 -16.91 3.47 -13.77
C GLY A 343 -17.59 2.59 -14.82
N SER A 344 -17.34 2.94 -16.08
CA SER A 344 -17.94 2.28 -17.24
C SER A 344 -17.50 0.82 -17.41
N GLY A 345 -16.38 0.41 -16.78
CA GLY A 345 -15.96 -0.99 -16.75
C GLY A 345 -16.93 -1.91 -15.99
N GLY A 346 -17.72 -1.37 -15.07
CA GLY A 346 -18.73 -2.12 -14.32
C GLY A 346 -18.18 -2.94 -13.15
N LEU A 347 -19.08 -3.72 -12.55
CA LEU A 347 -18.85 -4.52 -11.34
C LEU A 347 -19.44 -5.92 -11.50
N SER A 348 -18.66 -6.95 -11.20
CA SER A 348 -19.11 -8.35 -11.10
C SER A 348 -18.89 -8.86 -9.68
N LEU A 349 -19.95 -9.41 -9.07
CA LEU A 349 -19.99 -9.85 -7.69
C LEU A 349 -20.13 -11.36 -7.61
N ALA A 350 -19.04 -12.11 -7.48
CA ALA A 350 -19.05 -13.54 -7.16
C ALA A 350 -18.75 -13.83 -5.67
N GLY A 351 -18.16 -12.87 -4.95
CA GLY A 351 -17.91 -12.93 -3.50
C GLY A 351 -19.03 -12.33 -2.65
N GLN A 352 -18.71 -11.92 -1.43
CA GLN A 352 -19.64 -11.24 -0.53
C GLN A 352 -19.63 -9.72 -0.76
N SER A 353 -20.82 -9.12 -0.88
CA SER A 353 -21.02 -7.69 -0.65
C SER A 353 -21.55 -7.50 0.78
N LEU A 354 -20.86 -6.72 1.60
CA LEU A 354 -21.27 -6.37 2.96
C LEU A 354 -21.65 -4.88 2.97
N MET A 355 -22.86 -4.55 3.41
CA MET A 355 -23.34 -3.18 3.50
C MET A 355 -23.89 -2.86 4.88
N GLU A 356 -23.40 -1.78 5.47
CA GLU A 356 -23.88 -1.21 6.71
C GLU A 356 -25.11 -0.31 6.49
N VAL A 357 -26.08 -0.43 7.41
CA VAL A 357 -27.32 0.34 7.41
C VAL A 357 -27.62 0.83 8.83
N ALA A 358 -27.37 2.12 9.07
CA ALA A 358 -27.61 2.82 10.33
C ALA A 358 -28.76 3.85 10.26
N GLY A 359 -29.32 4.08 9.07
CA GLY A 359 -30.39 5.06 8.85
C GLY A 359 -30.76 5.15 7.38
N VAL A 360 -31.26 6.32 6.96
CA VAL A 360 -31.90 6.52 5.64
C VAL A 360 -31.16 7.49 4.72
N THR A 361 -30.03 8.05 5.16
CA THR A 361 -29.20 8.95 4.36
C THR A 361 -28.06 8.19 3.69
N ARG A 362 -28.08 8.11 2.36
CA ARG A 362 -27.08 7.36 1.60
C ARG A 362 -25.69 7.95 1.78
N GLY A 363 -24.70 7.09 1.98
CA GLY A 363 -23.29 7.47 2.13
C GLY A 363 -22.89 8.04 3.48
N THR A 364 -23.84 8.33 4.38
CA THR A 364 -23.56 8.82 5.73
C THR A 364 -24.28 8.05 6.83
N GLN A 365 -25.37 7.37 6.49
CA GLN A 365 -26.11 6.49 7.38
C GLN A 365 -26.34 5.10 6.79
N TYR A 366 -26.09 4.88 5.50
CA TYR A 366 -26.04 3.54 4.93
C TYR A 366 -25.13 3.51 3.71
N ASP A 367 -24.64 2.32 3.36
CA ASP A 367 -23.75 2.17 2.22
C ASP A 367 -24.44 2.25 0.87
N GLY A 368 -23.71 2.82 -0.10
CA GLY A 368 -24.15 2.89 -1.48
C GLY A 368 -23.06 2.44 -2.44
N VAL A 369 -23.50 1.93 -3.58
CA VAL A 369 -22.63 1.63 -4.72
C VAL A 369 -23.17 2.35 -5.95
N ASP A 370 -22.38 3.27 -6.49
CA ASP A 370 -22.66 3.92 -7.77
C ASP A 370 -21.91 3.16 -8.87
N ILE A 371 -22.59 2.82 -9.95
CA ILE A 371 -22.03 2.02 -11.05
C ILE A 371 -22.47 2.68 -12.34
N SER A 372 -21.55 3.05 -13.23
CA SER A 372 -21.92 3.59 -14.56
C SER A 372 -21.85 2.54 -15.68
N GLY A 373 -21.19 1.40 -15.41
CA GLY A 373 -21.12 0.24 -16.29
C GLY A 373 -22.17 -0.84 -16.00
N PRO A 374 -21.96 -2.07 -16.51
CA PRO A 374 -22.80 -3.22 -16.20
C PRO A 374 -22.61 -3.70 -14.75
N LEU A 375 -23.67 -4.25 -14.15
CA LEU A 375 -23.64 -4.94 -12.86
C LEU A 375 -23.95 -6.43 -13.03
N GLY A 376 -23.01 -7.29 -12.66
CA GLY A 376 -23.20 -8.73 -12.55
C GLY A 376 -23.43 -9.14 -11.10
N TYR A 377 -24.64 -9.59 -10.78
CA TYR A 377 -24.94 -10.23 -9.50
C TYR A 377 -24.46 -11.69 -9.50
N GLY A 378 -24.08 -12.19 -8.33
CA GLY A 378 -23.60 -13.57 -8.17
C GLY A 378 -23.56 -14.03 -6.72
N GLY A 379 -22.53 -13.67 -5.94
CA GLY A 379 -22.29 -14.17 -4.58
C GLY A 379 -23.34 -13.74 -3.54
N SER A 380 -22.93 -13.40 -2.32
CA SER A 380 -23.88 -13.10 -1.23
C SER A 380 -23.98 -11.60 -0.95
N LEU A 381 -25.16 -11.09 -0.63
CA LEU A 381 -25.34 -9.77 -0.01
C LEU A 381 -25.62 -9.92 1.48
N LEU A 382 -24.83 -9.25 2.32
CA LEU A 382 -25.06 -9.11 3.76
C LEU A 382 -25.43 -7.67 4.07
N LEU A 383 -26.62 -7.46 4.66
CA LEU A 383 -27.10 -6.18 5.15
C LEU A 383 -26.99 -6.13 6.68
N GLN A 384 -26.13 -5.26 7.20
CA GLN A 384 -25.86 -5.12 8.62
C GLN A 384 -26.59 -3.89 9.18
N PHE A 385 -27.71 -4.12 9.87
CA PHE A 385 -28.53 -3.05 10.45
C PHE A 385 -28.13 -2.73 11.89
N SER A 386 -27.77 -1.48 12.18
CA SER A 386 -27.52 -1.02 13.56
C SER A 386 -28.77 -0.49 14.27
N GLY A 387 -29.89 -0.36 13.55
CA GLY A 387 -31.19 0.01 14.09
C GLY A 387 -32.35 -0.45 13.18
N THR A 388 -33.58 -0.36 13.69
CA THR A 388 -34.79 -0.55 12.87
C THR A 388 -35.09 0.72 12.07
N LEU A 389 -35.65 0.56 10.87
CA LEU A 389 -36.09 1.67 10.03
C LEU A 389 -37.62 1.78 10.01
N ALA A 390 -38.11 2.98 9.71
CA ALA A 390 -39.54 3.24 9.60
C ALA A 390 -40.15 2.54 8.38
N ASP A 391 -41.47 2.30 8.46
CA ASP A 391 -42.24 1.79 7.34
C ASP A 391 -42.16 2.72 6.13
N ASN A 392 -42.26 2.13 4.94
CA ASN A 392 -42.15 2.80 3.64
C ASN A 392 -40.77 3.41 3.37
N THR A 393 -39.71 2.88 4.00
CA THR A 393 -38.33 3.28 3.71
C THR A 393 -37.84 2.60 2.43
N THR A 394 -37.13 3.36 1.58
CA THR A 394 -36.41 2.83 0.42
C THR A 394 -34.94 3.19 0.51
N LEU A 395 -34.06 2.21 0.37
CA LEU A 395 -32.61 2.37 0.32
C LEU A 395 -32.11 2.06 -1.10
N GLU A 396 -31.41 3.00 -1.73
CA GLU A 396 -30.79 2.82 -3.05
C GLU A 396 -29.39 2.20 -2.87
N LEU A 397 -29.33 0.87 -2.69
CA LEU A 397 -28.07 0.17 -2.40
C LEU A 397 -27.14 0.17 -3.63
N PHE A 398 -27.67 -0.17 -4.80
CA PHE A 398 -26.96 -0.11 -6.08
C PHE A 398 -27.64 0.89 -7.02
N LYS A 399 -26.87 1.79 -7.63
CA LYS A 399 -27.40 2.89 -8.43
C LYS A 399 -26.62 3.09 -9.73
N GLY A 400 -27.34 3.50 -10.78
CA GLY A 400 -26.75 4.04 -12.01
C GLY A 400 -26.34 3.03 -13.07
N PHE A 401 -26.35 1.73 -12.76
CA PHE A 401 -25.84 0.70 -13.66
C PHE A 401 -26.59 0.69 -14.99
N SER A 402 -25.85 0.49 -16.09
CA SER A 402 -26.40 0.56 -17.46
C SER A 402 -27.18 -0.69 -17.85
N SER A 403 -26.84 -1.81 -17.24
CA SER A 403 -27.51 -3.11 -17.39
C SER A 403 -27.20 -3.97 -16.17
N GLN A 404 -27.99 -5.02 -15.96
CA GLN A 404 -27.75 -5.99 -14.91
C GLN A 404 -27.89 -7.43 -15.43
N SER A 405 -27.18 -8.36 -14.80
CA SER A 405 -27.25 -9.79 -15.09
C SER A 405 -27.03 -10.63 -13.83
N GLY A 406 -27.44 -11.89 -13.87
CA GLY A 406 -27.30 -12.82 -12.73
C GLY A 406 -28.22 -12.50 -11.56
N LEU A 407 -28.06 -13.26 -10.48
CA LEU A 407 -28.76 -13.12 -9.20
C LEU A 407 -27.75 -13.26 -8.07
N PHE A 408 -28.03 -12.68 -6.91
CA PHE A 408 -27.32 -13.08 -5.70
C PHE A 408 -27.61 -14.55 -5.39
N SER A 409 -26.66 -15.25 -4.79
CA SER A 409 -26.83 -16.60 -4.26
C SER A 409 -27.61 -16.58 -2.94
N SER A 410 -27.51 -15.49 -2.19
CA SER A 410 -28.27 -15.24 -0.96
C SER A 410 -28.30 -13.75 -0.61
N ILE A 411 -29.38 -13.32 0.05
CA ILE A 411 -29.42 -12.04 0.76
C ILE A 411 -29.74 -12.30 2.22
N THR A 412 -28.82 -11.92 3.10
CA THR A 412 -28.92 -12.10 4.55
C THR A 412 -28.99 -10.75 5.23
N VAL A 413 -29.78 -10.66 6.29
CA VAL A 413 -29.93 -9.48 7.13
C VAL A 413 -29.47 -9.83 8.55
N ALA A 414 -28.67 -8.95 9.13
CA ALA A 414 -28.11 -9.11 10.47
C ALA A 414 -28.21 -7.81 11.29
N GLY A 415 -28.02 -7.94 12.62
CA GLY A 415 -28.12 -6.83 13.56
C GLY A 415 -29.53 -6.66 14.14
N SER A 416 -30.12 -5.47 14.02
CA SER A 416 -31.48 -5.19 14.55
C SER A 416 -32.58 -5.99 13.85
N TYR A 417 -32.31 -6.47 12.65
CA TYR A 417 -33.09 -7.49 11.96
C TYR A 417 -32.23 -8.75 11.83
N THR A 418 -32.84 -9.93 11.75
CA THR A 418 -32.10 -11.18 11.57
C THR A 418 -32.88 -12.14 10.69
N GLY A 419 -32.23 -12.68 9.65
CA GLY A 419 -32.84 -13.66 8.74
C GLY A 419 -32.34 -13.52 7.31
N SER A 420 -33.09 -14.09 6.37
CA SER A 420 -32.76 -14.08 4.95
C SER A 420 -33.97 -13.71 4.10
N LEU A 421 -33.72 -13.19 2.90
CA LEU A 421 -34.76 -12.96 1.90
C LEU A 421 -34.82 -14.17 0.96
N ALA A 422 -36.03 -14.52 0.51
CA ALA A 422 -36.27 -15.56 -0.49
C ALA A 422 -36.39 -14.95 -1.88
N GLU A 423 -35.78 -15.58 -2.88
CA GLU A 423 -35.76 -15.13 -4.27
C GLU A 423 -37.01 -15.60 -5.03
N SER A 424 -37.55 -14.72 -5.87
CA SER A 424 -38.48 -15.06 -6.93
C SER A 424 -38.36 -14.04 -8.08
N SER A 425 -37.80 -14.47 -9.21
CA SER A 425 -37.75 -13.71 -10.47
C SER A 425 -37.02 -12.35 -10.36
N GLY A 426 -35.89 -12.33 -9.65
CA GLY A 426 -35.07 -11.14 -9.41
C GLY A 426 -35.61 -10.20 -8.32
N VAL A 427 -36.62 -10.65 -7.57
CA VAL A 427 -37.16 -9.97 -6.40
C VAL A 427 -36.93 -10.85 -5.18
N TRP A 428 -36.34 -10.27 -4.15
CA TRP A 428 -36.02 -10.94 -2.90
C TRP A 428 -36.92 -10.41 -1.80
N THR A 429 -37.62 -11.27 -1.06
CA THR A 429 -38.55 -10.85 -0.03
C THR A 429 -38.34 -11.61 1.28
N GLY A 430 -38.39 -10.91 2.42
CA GLY A 430 -38.31 -11.50 3.74
C GLY A 430 -39.18 -10.75 4.75
N VAL A 431 -39.72 -11.47 5.72
CA VAL A 431 -40.57 -10.94 6.79
C VAL A 431 -39.76 -10.87 8.08
N PHE A 432 -39.74 -9.71 8.72
CA PHE A 432 -38.95 -9.42 9.91
C PHE A 432 -39.82 -8.70 10.94
N GLY A 433 -40.49 -9.46 11.80
CA GLY A 433 -41.53 -8.91 12.67
C GLY A 433 -42.69 -8.36 11.83
N ALA A 434 -43.17 -7.15 12.14
CA ALA A 434 -44.29 -6.53 11.43
C ALA A 434 -43.91 -5.88 10.09
N GLN A 435 -42.69 -6.09 9.60
CA GLN A 435 -42.18 -5.47 8.37
C GLN A 435 -41.83 -6.54 7.33
N THR A 436 -42.11 -6.22 6.07
CA THR A 436 -41.62 -6.97 4.92
C THR A 436 -40.54 -6.15 4.23
N MET A 437 -39.37 -6.77 4.02
CA MET A 437 -38.29 -6.20 3.22
C MET A 437 -38.31 -6.81 1.82
N THR A 438 -38.16 -5.97 0.80
CA THR A 438 -38.07 -6.40 -0.60
C THR A 438 -36.87 -5.77 -1.29
N PHE A 439 -35.91 -6.57 -1.75
CA PHE A 439 -34.82 -6.13 -2.62
C PHE A 439 -35.15 -6.48 -4.08
N THR A 440 -34.91 -5.56 -5.01
CA THR A 440 -35.17 -5.79 -6.44
C THR A 440 -33.90 -5.61 -7.26
N ASN A 441 -33.42 -6.68 -7.91
CA ASN A 441 -32.17 -6.67 -8.68
C ASN A 441 -32.17 -5.63 -9.81
N SER A 442 -33.31 -5.45 -10.49
CA SER A 442 -33.43 -4.54 -11.63
C SER A 442 -33.32 -3.06 -11.26
N THR A 443 -33.53 -2.71 -9.99
CA THR A 443 -33.44 -1.33 -9.50
C THR A 443 -32.28 -1.13 -8.53
N GLY A 444 -31.81 -2.19 -7.87
CA GLY A 444 -30.82 -2.11 -6.80
C GLY A 444 -31.36 -1.59 -5.47
N ASN A 445 -32.69 -1.50 -5.32
CA ASN A 445 -33.34 -0.91 -4.16
C ASN A 445 -33.79 -1.97 -3.14
N LEU A 446 -33.62 -1.66 -1.85
CA LEU A 446 -34.29 -2.34 -0.74
C LEU A 446 -35.46 -1.48 -0.25
N VAL A 447 -36.66 -2.06 -0.17
CA VAL A 447 -37.87 -1.40 0.32
C VAL A 447 -38.36 -2.09 1.57
N ILE A 448 -38.68 -1.31 2.60
CA ILE A 448 -39.25 -1.78 3.87
C ILE A 448 -40.68 -1.27 3.95
N VAL A 449 -41.65 -2.18 4.00
CA VAL A 449 -43.08 -1.85 4.13
C VAL A 449 -43.67 -2.55 5.35
N PRO A 450 -44.79 -2.04 5.91
CA PRO A 450 -45.55 -2.82 6.87
C PRO A 450 -45.97 -4.14 6.23
N GLU A 451 -46.07 -5.21 7.02
CA GLU A 451 -46.73 -6.43 6.56
C GLU A 451 -48.11 -6.07 5.98
N PRO A 452 -48.52 -6.71 4.88
CA PRO A 452 -49.90 -6.60 4.45
C PRO A 452 -50.76 -7.20 5.56
N ALA A 453 -51.45 -6.36 6.34
CA ALA A 453 -52.60 -6.81 7.09
C ALA A 453 -53.47 -7.60 6.10
N VAL A 454 -53.84 -8.82 6.45
CA VAL A 454 -54.50 -9.84 5.60
C VAL A 454 -55.70 -9.30 4.77
N VAL A 455 -56.20 -8.11 5.09
CA VAL A 455 -57.22 -7.34 4.37
C VAL A 455 -56.75 -6.78 3.00
N GLY A 456 -55.45 -6.71 2.69
CA GLY A 456 -54.93 -6.10 1.46
C GLY A 456 -54.65 -7.03 0.27
N LEU A 457 -54.75 -8.36 0.44
CA LEU A 457 -54.30 -9.33 -0.57
C LEU A 457 -55.17 -9.38 -1.85
N LEU A 458 -56.34 -8.72 -1.85
CA LEU A 458 -57.19 -8.56 -3.04
C LEU A 458 -57.04 -7.19 -3.74
N GLY A 459 -56.31 -6.23 -3.16
CA GLY A 459 -56.17 -4.87 -3.72
C GLY A 459 -54.77 -4.44 -4.14
N GLY A 460 -53.71 -5.05 -3.58
CA GLY A 460 -52.34 -4.51 -3.67
C GLY A 460 -51.54 -4.84 -4.94
N VAL A 461 -51.81 -5.97 -5.61
CA VAL A 461 -51.06 -6.39 -6.81
C VAL A 461 -51.32 -5.45 -8.01
N GLY A 462 -52.45 -4.73 -8.02
CA GLY A 462 -52.80 -3.78 -9.09
C GLY A 462 -52.05 -2.44 -9.06
N MET A 463 -51.56 -2.00 -7.90
CA MET A 463 -50.98 -0.65 -7.73
C MET A 463 -49.49 -0.56 -8.13
N VAL A 464 -48.72 -1.65 -7.98
CA VAL A 464 -47.31 -1.69 -8.38
C VAL A 464 -47.16 -1.77 -9.92
N VAL A 465 -48.07 -2.46 -10.60
CA VAL A 465 -48.11 -2.53 -12.08
C VAL A 465 -48.54 -1.20 -12.70
N THR A 466 -49.41 -0.43 -12.05
CA THR A 466 -49.90 0.85 -12.58
C THR A 466 -48.87 1.96 -12.50
N VAL A 467 -48.04 2.04 -11.44
CA VAL A 467 -46.96 3.05 -11.37
C VAL A 467 -45.81 2.76 -12.35
N ALA A 468 -45.45 1.48 -12.54
CA ALA A 468 -44.47 1.08 -13.56
C ALA A 468 -45.02 1.24 -15.00
N GLY A 469 -46.32 0.96 -15.22
CA GLY A 469 -47.00 1.14 -16.50
C GLY A 469 -47.19 2.60 -16.91
N LEU A 470 -47.47 3.49 -15.94
CA LEU A 470 -47.62 4.93 -16.20
C LEU A 470 -46.28 5.61 -16.55
N ARG A 471 -45.15 5.11 -16.04
CA ARG A 471 -43.81 5.58 -16.46
C ARG A 471 -43.47 5.17 -17.89
N ARG A 472 -43.86 3.98 -18.35
CA ARG A 472 -43.67 3.56 -19.76
C ARG A 472 -44.53 4.38 -20.74
N ARG A 473 -45.78 4.72 -20.39
CA ARG A 473 -46.66 5.52 -21.26
C ARG A 473 -46.19 6.96 -21.47
N ARG A 474 -45.53 7.57 -20.48
CA ARG A 474 -44.96 8.93 -20.63
C ARG A 474 -43.72 8.97 -21.52
N ALA A 475 -42.91 7.91 -21.57
CA ALA A 475 -41.77 7.81 -22.47
C ALA A 475 -42.19 7.62 -23.95
N SER A 476 -43.26 6.86 -24.21
CA SER A 476 -43.77 6.63 -25.56
C SER A 476 -44.47 7.85 -26.17
N MET A 477 -45.13 8.69 -25.37
CA MET A 477 -45.75 9.94 -25.87
C MET A 477 -44.73 11.04 -26.19
N LEU A 478 -43.58 11.09 -25.51
CA LEU A 478 -42.51 12.05 -25.82
C LEU A 478 -41.73 11.70 -27.11
N LEU A 479 -41.68 10.42 -27.50
CA LEU A 479 -41.16 10.02 -28.81
C LEU A 479 -42.13 10.33 -29.97
N ALA A 480 -43.45 10.23 -29.72
CA ALA A 480 -44.46 10.55 -30.73
C ALA A 480 -44.55 12.07 -31.01
N SER A 481 -44.33 12.93 -30.01
CA SER A 481 -44.34 14.39 -30.19
C SER A 481 -43.07 14.94 -30.86
N ARG A 482 -41.91 14.27 -30.72
CA ARG A 482 -40.69 14.64 -31.46
C ARG A 482 -40.71 14.27 -32.94
N LYS A 483 -41.44 13.21 -33.32
CA LYS A 483 -41.58 12.83 -34.75
C LYS A 483 -42.46 13.79 -35.56
N ARG A 484 -43.32 14.59 -34.90
CA ARG A 484 -44.23 15.53 -35.56
C ARG A 484 -43.68 16.96 -35.69
N ALA A 485 -42.48 17.23 -35.16
CA ALA A 485 -41.81 18.53 -35.23
C ALA A 485 -40.68 18.58 -36.29
N VAL A 486 -40.52 17.51 -37.09
CA VAL A 486 -39.54 17.43 -38.20
C VAL A 486 -40.21 17.38 -39.58
N GLU A 487 -41.55 17.41 -39.63
CA GLU A 487 -42.33 17.61 -40.85
C GLU A 487 -43.27 18.81 -40.66
N VAL A 488 -42.72 20.02 -40.69
CA VAL A 488 -43.35 21.25 -41.20
C VAL A 488 -42.26 22.07 -41.87
#